data_AF-A0A524L998-F1
#
_entry.id   AF-A0A524L998-F1
#
_cell.length_a   1.000
_cell.length_b   1.000
_cell.length_c   1.000
_cell.angle_alpha   90.00
_cell.angle_beta   90.00
_cell.angle_gamma   90.00
#
_symmetry.space_group_name_H-M   'P 1'
#
loop_
_entity.id
_entity.type
_entity.pdbx_description
1 polymer ?
#
loop_
_entity_poly.entity_id
_entity_poly.type
_entity_poly.pdbx_seq_one_letter_code
_entity_poly.pdbx_strand_id
1 'polypeptide(L)'
;MTDETGMAPRILLVDDGDLDDIRITLRELGFAVARFEEGQSGSASVLISSARYALSSTPIGARRPGFHIVVTERMSSGLRRELDRVRPDFILEQPVDPIVLRLLVEHALYSGPERRRAARVPLRASVRYRVGLVFRSATLIEISETGCRLEAKGSFERGQRLTLVLRPELTGAGELALEARVAGAASDTARRSKRGESSLAFLPQDAATRSRLRNLVASAAVE
;
A
#
# COMPACT_ATOMS: atom_id res chain seq x y z
N MET A 1 -5.54 43.12 -8.71
CA MET A 1 -6.77 42.31 -8.68
C MET A 1 -6.42 41.02 -9.39
N THR A 2 -5.90 40.06 -8.63
CA THR A 2 -5.28 38.83 -9.14
C THR A 2 -6.35 37.77 -9.35
N ASP A 3 -6.44 37.28 -10.59
CA ASP A 3 -7.17 36.07 -10.97
C ASP A 3 -6.69 34.87 -10.14
N GLU A 4 -7.53 34.37 -9.23
CA GLU A 4 -7.36 33.06 -8.59
C GLU A 4 -7.92 31.97 -9.52
N THR A 5 -7.16 31.67 -10.57
CA THR A 5 -7.46 30.61 -11.53
C THR A 5 -7.42 29.22 -10.86
N GLY A 6 -8.58 28.67 -10.53
CA GLY A 6 -8.94 27.28 -10.85
C GLY A 6 -8.14 26.13 -10.21
N MET A 7 -7.82 26.19 -8.91
CA MET A 7 -7.33 25.01 -8.22
C MET A 7 -8.52 24.16 -7.73
N ALA A 8 -8.82 23.07 -8.45
CA ALA A 8 -9.87 22.14 -8.04
C ALA A 8 -9.63 21.65 -6.60
N PRO A 9 -10.70 21.52 -5.77
CA PRO A 9 -10.55 21.13 -4.38
C PRO A 9 -9.89 19.74 -4.29
N ARG A 10 -8.84 19.62 -3.46
CA ARG A 10 -8.12 18.35 -3.30
C ARG A 10 -8.94 17.32 -2.54
N ILE A 11 -9.81 17.76 -1.63
CA ILE A 11 -10.78 16.94 -0.92
C ILE A 11 -12.18 17.47 -1.22
N LEU A 12 -13.03 16.58 -1.70
CA LEU A 12 -14.44 16.84 -1.95
C LEU A 12 -15.29 15.95 -1.06
N LEU A 13 -16.22 16.56 -0.34
CA LEU A 13 -17.15 15.89 0.54
C LEU A 13 -18.56 15.96 -0.04
N VAL A 14 -19.20 14.80 -0.18
CA VAL A 14 -20.49 14.66 -0.86
C VAL A 14 -21.46 13.83 -0.04
N ASP A 15 -22.47 14.51 0.47
CA ASP A 15 -23.46 13.93 1.37
C ASP A 15 -24.79 14.68 1.27
N ASP A 16 -25.78 14.20 2.01
CA ASP A 16 -27.10 14.82 2.17
C ASP A 16 -27.23 15.57 3.53
N GLY A 17 -26.12 15.88 4.20
CA GLY A 17 -26.07 16.42 5.57
C GLY A 17 -25.36 15.53 6.59
N ASP A 18 -25.18 14.25 6.28
CA ASP A 18 -24.81 13.24 7.28
C ASP A 18 -23.31 13.22 7.65
N LEU A 19 -22.45 14.00 6.98
CA LEU A 19 -21.01 14.02 7.23
C LEU A 19 -20.50 15.36 7.79
N ASP A 20 -21.35 16.15 8.43
CA ASP A 20 -20.94 17.41 9.06
C ASP A 20 -19.83 17.20 10.11
N ASP A 21 -19.90 16.13 10.91
CA ASP A 21 -18.85 15.80 11.88
C ASP A 21 -17.52 15.47 11.21
N ILE A 22 -17.56 14.76 10.07
CA ILE A 22 -16.37 14.46 9.27
C ILE A 22 -15.78 15.75 8.70
N ARG A 23 -16.63 16.66 8.20
CA ARG A 23 -16.21 17.97 7.70
C ARG A 23 -15.54 18.81 8.77
N ILE A 24 -16.10 18.85 9.98
CA ILE A 24 -15.54 19.56 11.12
C ILE A 24 -14.18 18.94 11.48
N THR A 25 -14.13 17.62 11.65
CA THR A 25 -12.90 16.88 11.98
C THR A 25 -11.79 17.14 10.96
N LEU A 26 -12.08 17.10 9.66
CA LEU A 26 -11.08 17.38 8.62
C LEU A 26 -10.54 18.82 8.69
N ARG A 27 -11.40 19.79 9.01
CA ARG A 27 -10.97 21.19 9.18
C ARG A 27 -10.10 21.36 10.42
N GLU A 28 -10.44 20.71 11.52
CA GLU A 28 -9.62 20.70 12.74
C GLU A 28 -8.25 20.05 12.51
N LEU A 29 -8.18 19.05 11.63
CA LEU A 29 -6.94 18.43 11.18
C LEU A 29 -6.14 19.28 10.17
N GLY A 30 -6.67 20.45 9.75
CA GLY A 30 -6.00 21.39 8.86
C GLY A 30 -6.22 21.16 7.37
N PHE A 31 -7.19 20.33 6.98
CA PHE A 31 -7.49 20.09 5.57
C PHE A 31 -8.50 21.10 5.00
N ALA A 32 -8.24 21.55 3.77
CA ALA A 32 -9.21 22.30 2.98
C ALA A 32 -10.22 21.32 2.34
N VAL A 33 -11.50 21.45 2.71
CA VAL A 33 -12.59 20.58 2.25
C VAL A 33 -13.64 21.42 1.53
N ALA A 34 -13.93 21.08 0.28
CA ALA A 34 -15.09 21.60 -0.44
C ALA A 34 -16.27 20.64 -0.29
N ARG A 35 -17.48 21.20 -0.20
CA ARG A 35 -18.71 20.41 -0.34
C ARG A 35 -19.09 20.42 -1.80
N PHE A 36 -19.54 19.29 -2.32
CA PHE A 36 -20.07 19.25 -3.69
C PHE A 36 -21.39 20.01 -3.75
N GLU A 37 -21.49 20.90 -4.72
CA GLU A 37 -22.73 21.53 -5.12
C GLU A 37 -23.15 20.95 -6.47
N GLU A 38 -24.44 20.66 -6.61
CA GLU A 38 -25.00 20.08 -7.82
C GLU A 38 -24.70 20.98 -9.04
N GLY A 39 -24.10 20.40 -10.08
CA GLY A 39 -23.64 21.14 -11.27
C GLY A 39 -22.17 21.57 -11.25
N GLN A 40 -21.44 21.41 -10.14
CA GLN A 40 -19.99 21.61 -10.13
C GLN A 40 -19.28 20.44 -10.82
N SER A 41 -18.57 20.72 -11.91
CA SER A 41 -17.61 19.78 -12.50
C SER A 41 -16.22 20.03 -11.93
N GLY A 42 -15.75 19.15 -11.06
CA GLY A 42 -14.44 19.26 -10.43
C GLY A 42 -13.73 17.91 -10.33
N SER A 43 -12.41 17.91 -10.56
CA SER A 43 -11.54 16.75 -10.34
C SER A 43 -11.00 16.81 -8.91
N ALA A 44 -11.52 16.00 -8.00
CA ALA A 44 -11.00 15.88 -6.64
C ALA A 44 -9.94 14.78 -6.54
N SER A 45 -8.89 15.01 -5.75
CA SER A 45 -7.91 13.97 -5.43
C SER A 45 -8.50 12.94 -4.47
N VAL A 46 -9.30 13.40 -3.51
CA VAL A 46 -9.99 12.58 -2.50
C VAL A 46 -11.48 12.91 -2.55
N LEU A 47 -12.30 11.87 -2.70
CA LEU A 47 -13.74 11.92 -2.54
C LEU A 47 -14.12 11.26 -1.21
N ILE A 48 -14.86 11.96 -0.37
CA ILE A 48 -15.47 11.42 0.83
C ILE A 48 -16.98 11.52 0.64
N SER A 49 -17.70 10.40 0.68
CA SER A 49 -19.15 10.40 0.45
C SER A 49 -19.94 9.61 1.47
N SER A 50 -21.21 9.97 1.66
CA SER A 50 -22.15 9.12 2.42
C SER A 50 -22.41 7.83 1.65
N ALA A 51 -22.82 6.77 2.35
CA ALA A 51 -23.20 5.52 1.72
C ALA A 51 -24.39 5.69 0.75
N ARG A 52 -25.36 6.54 1.11
CA ARG A 52 -26.50 6.87 0.24
C ARG A 52 -26.04 7.51 -1.06
N TYR A 53 -25.14 8.50 -1.00
CA TYR A 53 -24.64 9.16 -2.19
C TYR A 53 -23.80 8.21 -3.06
N ALA A 54 -22.96 7.37 -2.45
CA ALA A 54 -22.16 6.38 -3.18
C ALA A 54 -23.01 5.43 -4.04
N LEU A 55 -24.23 5.13 -3.58
CA LEU A 55 -25.18 4.22 -4.24
C LEU A 55 -26.12 4.92 -5.22
N SER A 56 -26.30 6.24 -5.14
CA SER A 56 -27.28 6.99 -5.93
C SER A 56 -26.87 7.28 -7.38
N SER A 57 -25.72 6.74 -7.84
CA SER A 57 -25.26 6.76 -9.24
C SER A 57 -25.04 8.13 -9.90
N THR A 58 -25.03 9.24 -9.12
CA THR A 58 -24.69 10.57 -9.65
C THR A 58 -23.17 10.70 -9.78
N PRO A 59 -22.60 10.66 -10.99
CA PRO A 59 -21.15 10.73 -11.15
C PRO A 59 -20.69 12.15 -10.81
N ILE A 60 -19.82 12.26 -9.82
CA ILE A 60 -19.08 13.50 -9.58
C ILE A 60 -18.09 13.65 -10.73
N GLY A 61 -18.51 14.36 -11.79
CA GLY A 61 -17.72 14.59 -12.99
C GLY A 61 -17.39 13.33 -13.79
N ALA A 62 -16.94 13.54 -15.03
CA ALA A 62 -16.60 12.46 -15.96
C ALA A 62 -15.33 11.66 -15.58
N ARG A 63 -14.71 11.92 -14.42
CA ARG A 63 -13.42 11.34 -14.02
C ARG A 63 -13.52 10.82 -12.59
N ARG A 64 -13.23 9.52 -12.40
CA ARG A 64 -13.17 8.90 -11.07
C ARG A 64 -12.18 9.67 -10.18
N PRO A 65 -12.51 9.88 -8.89
CA PRO A 65 -11.57 10.46 -7.94
C PRO A 65 -10.32 9.57 -7.82
N GLY A 66 -9.20 10.16 -7.43
CA GLY A 66 -7.96 9.41 -7.19
C GLY A 66 -8.06 8.47 -5.98
N PHE A 67 -8.95 8.78 -5.04
CA PHE A 67 -9.19 8.01 -3.83
C PHE A 67 -10.63 8.25 -3.34
N HIS A 68 -11.38 7.19 -3.04
CA HIS A 68 -12.78 7.25 -2.60
C HIS A 68 -12.97 6.59 -1.24
N ILE A 69 -13.41 7.39 -0.27
CA ILE A 69 -13.79 6.95 1.07
C ILE A 69 -15.31 7.05 1.19
N VAL A 70 -15.96 5.95 1.55
CA VAL A 70 -17.38 5.97 1.91
C VAL A 70 -17.51 5.95 3.42
N VAL A 71 -18.32 6.84 3.96
CA VAL A 71 -18.65 6.90 5.38
C VAL A 71 -20.10 6.48 5.57
N THR A 72 -20.34 5.58 6.53
CA THR A 72 -21.69 5.11 6.90
C THR A 72 -21.91 5.26 8.40
N GLU A 73 -23.15 5.48 8.82
CA GLU A 73 -23.51 5.46 10.24
C GLU A 73 -23.43 4.05 10.83
N ARG A 74 -23.82 3.03 10.04
CA ARG A 74 -23.79 1.61 10.43
C ARG A 74 -23.49 0.72 9.22
N MET A 75 -22.67 -0.30 9.42
CA MET A 75 -22.34 -1.29 8.40
C MET A 75 -23.22 -2.54 8.57
N SER A 76 -24.15 -2.75 7.64
CA SER A 76 -24.86 -4.03 7.51
C SER A 76 -24.22 -4.90 6.45
N SER A 77 -24.44 -6.22 6.51
CA SER A 77 -23.96 -7.16 5.48
C SER A 77 -24.56 -6.88 4.10
N GLY A 78 -25.80 -6.40 4.05
CA GLY A 78 -26.45 -5.95 2.81
C GLY A 78 -25.79 -4.70 2.24
N LEU A 79 -25.62 -3.67 3.07
CA LEU A 79 -24.98 -2.42 2.67
C LEU A 79 -23.53 -2.65 2.20
N ARG A 80 -22.80 -3.53 2.88
CA ARG A 80 -21.44 -3.91 2.48
C ARG A 80 -21.41 -4.46 1.06
N ARG A 81 -22.30 -5.41 0.73
CA ARG A 81 -22.40 -6.00 -0.61
C ARG A 81 -22.75 -4.98 -1.68
N GLU A 82 -23.56 -3.97 -1.35
CA GLU A 82 -23.90 -2.91 -2.28
C GLU A 82 -22.71 -1.96 -2.50
N LEU A 83 -22.03 -1.54 -1.43
CA LEU A 83 -20.85 -0.68 -1.53
C LEU A 83 -19.66 -1.38 -2.22
N ASP A 84 -19.52 -2.70 -2.07
CA ASP A 84 -18.51 -3.47 -2.81
C ASP A 84 -18.71 -3.37 -4.35
N ARG A 85 -19.93 -3.09 -4.84
CA ARG A 85 -20.19 -2.84 -6.27
C ARG A 85 -19.69 -1.47 -6.72
N VAL A 86 -19.76 -0.48 -5.83
CA VAL A 86 -19.23 0.88 -6.07
C VAL A 86 -17.70 0.86 -6.09
N ARG A 87 -17.09 -0.08 -5.36
CA ARG A 87 -15.64 -0.26 -5.19
C ARG A 87 -14.91 0.99 -4.65
N PRO A 88 -15.30 1.50 -3.48
CA PRO A 88 -14.51 2.52 -2.80
C PRO A 88 -13.18 1.93 -2.31
N ASP A 89 -12.18 2.78 -2.13
CA ASP A 89 -10.88 2.38 -1.56
C ASP A 89 -11.02 2.02 -0.08
N PHE A 90 -11.84 2.80 0.65
CA PHE A 90 -12.12 2.56 2.07
C PHE A 90 -13.59 2.76 2.39
N ILE A 91 -14.07 1.99 3.37
CA ILE A 91 -15.39 2.19 3.97
C ILE A 91 -15.20 2.35 5.47
N LEU A 92 -15.70 3.46 6.02
CA LEU A 92 -15.60 3.83 7.42
C LEU A 92 -16.99 3.84 8.05
N GLU A 93 -17.10 3.30 9.25
CA GLU A 93 -18.30 3.40 10.08
C GLU A 93 -18.12 4.53 11.10
N GLN A 94 -19.15 5.36 11.30
CA GLN A 94 -19.14 6.42 12.31
C GLN A 94 -19.34 5.83 13.72
N PRO A 95 -18.75 6.44 14.77
CA PRO A 95 -17.87 7.61 14.72
C PRO A 95 -16.46 7.26 14.18
N VAL A 96 -15.93 8.12 13.31
CA VAL A 96 -14.61 7.90 12.71
C VAL A 96 -13.53 8.48 13.61
N ASP A 97 -12.54 7.68 13.96
CA ASP A 97 -11.37 8.12 14.71
C ASP A 97 -10.59 9.21 13.91
N PRO A 98 -10.32 10.41 14.49
CA PRO A 98 -9.63 11.48 13.79
C PRO A 98 -8.23 11.12 13.28
N ILE A 99 -7.51 10.23 13.98
CA ILE A 99 -6.18 9.75 13.57
C ILE A 99 -6.32 8.87 12.34
N VAL A 100 -7.31 7.98 12.30
CA VAL A 100 -7.58 7.13 11.12
C VAL A 100 -7.94 8.00 9.92
N LEU A 101 -8.84 8.96 10.10
CA LEU A 101 -9.26 9.88 9.04
C LEU A 101 -8.07 10.69 8.51
N ARG A 102 -7.24 11.22 9.41
CA ARG A 102 -6.00 11.92 9.07
C ARG A 102 -5.08 11.05 8.22
N LEU A 103 -4.78 9.82 8.66
CA LEU A 103 -3.86 8.93 7.96
C LEU A 103 -4.36 8.56 6.56
N LEU A 104 -5.66 8.30 6.40
CA LEU A 104 -6.25 7.98 5.10
C LEU A 104 -6.20 9.16 4.15
N VAL A 105 -6.52 10.36 4.62
CA VAL A 105 -6.47 11.58 3.80
C VAL A 105 -5.04 11.98 3.46
N GLU A 106 -4.11 11.91 4.42
CA GLU A 106 -2.68 12.14 4.16
C GLU A 106 -2.15 11.14 3.13
N HIS A 107 -2.52 9.85 3.26
CA HIS A 107 -2.14 8.81 2.30
C HIS A 107 -2.70 9.12 0.90
N ALA A 108 -3.96 9.51 0.81
CA ALA A 108 -4.63 9.82 -0.46
C ALA A 108 -4.10 11.11 -1.12
N LEU A 109 -3.72 12.11 -0.32
CA LEU A 109 -3.12 13.38 -0.78
C LEU A 109 -1.62 13.29 -1.02
N TYR A 110 -0.97 12.24 -0.53
CA TYR A 110 0.46 12.02 -0.71
C TYR A 110 0.76 11.76 -2.19
N SER A 111 1.06 12.84 -2.92
CA SER A 111 1.62 12.81 -4.27
C SER A 111 3.15 12.68 -4.25
N GLY A 112 3.74 12.38 -3.09
CA GLY A 112 5.17 12.11 -2.99
C GLY A 112 5.51 10.80 -3.69
N PRO A 113 6.79 10.53 -3.96
CA PRO A 113 7.19 9.25 -4.50
C PRO A 113 6.77 8.19 -3.49
N GLU A 114 5.86 7.30 -3.89
CA GLU A 114 5.64 6.02 -3.23
C GLU A 114 7.02 5.46 -2.89
N ARG A 115 7.33 5.36 -1.58
CA ARG A 115 8.68 4.98 -1.14
C ARG A 115 9.01 3.55 -1.58
N ARG A 116 7.97 2.75 -1.87
CA ARG A 116 8.09 1.40 -2.44
C ARG A 116 8.15 1.49 -3.97
N ARG A 117 9.37 1.57 -4.49
CA ARG A 117 9.64 1.60 -5.94
C ARG A 117 9.21 0.33 -6.70
N ALA A 118 8.77 -0.73 -6.02
CA ALA A 118 8.41 -2.01 -6.62
C ALA A 118 7.33 -2.75 -5.81
N ALA A 119 6.40 -3.41 -6.51
CA ALA A 119 5.43 -4.31 -5.93
C ALA A 119 6.13 -5.47 -5.20
N ARG A 120 5.56 -5.90 -4.07
CA ARG A 120 6.02 -7.05 -3.29
C ARG A 120 5.01 -8.18 -3.39
N VAL A 121 5.52 -9.38 -3.56
CA VAL A 121 4.71 -10.58 -3.70
C VAL A 121 5.06 -11.55 -2.57
N PRO A 122 4.07 -12.07 -1.83
CA PRO A 122 4.31 -13.10 -0.83
C PRO A 122 4.71 -14.41 -1.53
N LEU A 123 5.82 -15.03 -1.12
CA LEU A 123 6.39 -16.20 -1.81
C LEU A 123 7.00 -17.19 -0.81
N ARG A 124 6.22 -17.65 0.19
CA ARG A 124 6.71 -18.53 1.28
C ARG A 124 7.47 -19.76 0.76
N ALA A 125 8.78 -19.65 0.60
CA ALA A 125 9.59 -20.62 -0.12
C ALA A 125 10.94 -20.85 0.54
N SER A 126 11.43 -22.10 0.48
CA SER A 126 12.75 -22.45 1.00
C SER A 126 13.85 -22.00 0.02
N VAL A 127 14.76 -21.18 0.54
CA VAL A 127 15.88 -20.57 -0.18
C VAL A 127 17.19 -20.82 0.55
N ARG A 128 18.31 -20.68 -0.18
CA ARG A 128 19.65 -20.67 0.43
C ARG A 128 20.16 -19.24 0.51
N TYR A 129 20.93 -18.94 1.53
CA TYR A 129 21.67 -17.69 1.62
C TYR A 129 23.12 -17.97 2.02
N ARG A 130 24.02 -17.10 1.59
CA ARG A 130 25.46 -17.18 1.89
C ARG A 130 25.90 -15.92 2.64
N VAL A 131 26.54 -16.11 3.78
CA VAL A 131 27.26 -15.05 4.53
C VAL A 131 28.73 -15.44 4.55
N GLY A 132 29.59 -14.61 3.95
CA GLY A 132 30.99 -14.98 3.71
C GLY A 132 31.09 -16.24 2.82
N LEU A 133 31.67 -17.31 3.36
CA LEU A 133 31.84 -18.59 2.66
C LEU A 133 30.80 -19.66 3.06
N VAL A 134 29.94 -19.38 4.03
CA VAL A 134 29.02 -20.38 4.60
C VAL A 134 27.63 -20.24 4.00
N PHE A 135 27.11 -21.34 3.45
CA PHE A 135 25.73 -21.44 3.02
C PHE A 135 24.82 -21.90 4.16
N ARG A 136 23.62 -21.34 4.22
CA ARG A 136 22.57 -21.65 5.19
C ARG A 136 21.21 -21.63 4.51
N SER A 137 20.22 -22.27 5.11
CA SER A 137 18.85 -22.29 4.63
C SER A 137 17.98 -21.26 5.35
N ALA A 138 17.01 -20.70 4.64
CA ALA A 138 16.04 -19.76 5.15
C ALA A 138 14.71 -19.88 4.41
N THR A 139 13.68 -19.22 4.93
CA THR A 139 12.38 -19.08 4.28
C THR A 139 12.28 -17.67 3.71
N LEU A 140 12.08 -17.54 2.40
CA LEU A 140 11.69 -16.29 1.75
C LEU A 140 10.21 -16.04 2.06
N ILE A 141 9.87 -14.87 2.59
CA ILE A 141 8.50 -14.52 2.99
C ILE A 141 7.82 -13.66 1.92
N GLU A 142 8.51 -12.62 1.45
CA GLU A 142 8.07 -11.74 0.37
C GLU A 142 9.26 -11.33 -0.50
N ILE A 143 9.04 -11.05 -1.78
CA ILE A 143 10.04 -10.59 -2.74
C ILE A 143 9.52 -9.46 -3.63
N SER A 144 10.42 -8.58 -4.09
CA SER A 144 10.17 -7.50 -5.06
C SER A 144 11.37 -7.36 -5.99
N GLU A 145 11.31 -6.48 -6.99
CA GLU A 145 12.47 -6.15 -7.84
C GLU A 145 13.65 -5.54 -7.06
N THR A 146 13.44 -5.01 -5.85
CA THR A 146 14.45 -4.23 -5.10
C THR A 146 14.88 -4.84 -3.78
N GLY A 147 14.24 -5.92 -3.34
CA GLY A 147 14.54 -6.55 -2.06
C GLY A 147 13.55 -7.65 -1.70
N CYS A 148 13.73 -8.21 -0.51
CA CYS A 148 12.92 -9.29 0.01
C CYS A 148 12.86 -9.30 1.53
N ARG A 149 12.00 -10.14 2.10
CA ARG A 149 11.98 -10.49 3.52
C ARG A 149 12.31 -11.96 3.70
N LEU A 150 13.20 -12.22 4.65
CA LEU A 150 13.75 -13.53 4.92
C LEU A 150 13.52 -13.90 6.38
N GLU A 151 13.06 -15.12 6.64
CA GLU A 151 13.07 -15.74 7.96
C GLU A 151 14.22 -16.75 8.03
N ALA A 152 15.15 -16.56 8.96
CA ALA A 152 16.31 -17.44 9.12
C ALA A 152 16.54 -17.81 10.60
N LYS A 153 17.31 -18.88 10.82
CA LYS A 153 17.86 -19.20 12.15
C LYS A 153 19.02 -18.24 12.46
N GLY A 154 18.90 -17.52 13.56
CA GLY A 154 19.87 -16.48 13.97
C GLY A 154 19.43 -15.07 13.57
N SER A 155 20.22 -14.09 13.98
CA SER A 155 20.04 -12.68 13.62
C SER A 155 21.03 -12.25 12.55
N PHE A 156 20.65 -11.26 11.77
CA PHE A 156 21.55 -10.56 10.87
C PHE A 156 21.86 -9.17 11.43
N GLU A 157 23.08 -8.70 11.20
CA GLU A 157 23.46 -7.33 11.53
C GLU A 157 22.97 -6.38 10.45
N ARG A 158 22.48 -5.20 10.86
CA ARG A 158 22.07 -4.17 9.90
C ARG A 158 23.28 -3.78 9.04
N GLY A 159 23.09 -3.73 7.73
CA GLY A 159 24.16 -3.42 6.77
C GLY A 159 25.00 -4.63 6.35
N GLN A 160 24.84 -5.79 6.99
CA GLN A 160 25.52 -7.03 6.61
C GLN A 160 25.16 -7.42 5.17
N ARG A 161 26.17 -7.83 4.40
CA ARG A 161 26.00 -8.32 3.03
C ARG A 161 25.82 -9.83 3.01
N LEU A 162 24.94 -10.30 2.14
CA LEU A 162 24.72 -11.72 1.89
C LEU A 162 24.34 -11.96 0.43
N THR A 163 24.53 -13.18 -0.04
CA THR A 163 24.02 -13.63 -1.34
C THR A 163 22.81 -14.52 -1.10
N LEU A 164 21.65 -14.14 -1.62
CA LEU A 164 20.45 -14.98 -1.64
C LEU A 164 20.47 -15.84 -2.91
N VAL A 165 20.20 -17.14 -2.80
CA VAL A 165 20.14 -18.06 -3.93
C VAL A 165 18.74 -18.63 -4.03
N LEU A 166 18.05 -18.25 -5.09
CA LEU A 166 16.74 -18.77 -5.48
C LEU A 166 16.93 -20.01 -6.35
N ARG A 167 16.21 -21.07 -6.00
CA ARG A 167 16.33 -22.37 -6.67
C ARG A 167 15.57 -22.38 -8.01
N PRO A 168 15.92 -23.30 -8.93
CA PRO A 168 15.24 -23.48 -10.20
C PRO A 168 13.72 -23.55 -10.08
N GLU A 169 13.23 -24.28 -9.06
CA GLU A 169 11.80 -24.46 -8.81
C GLU A 169 11.04 -23.15 -8.58
N LEU A 170 11.70 -22.12 -8.04
CA LEU A 170 11.09 -20.80 -7.85
C LEU A 170 11.21 -19.92 -9.09
N THR A 171 12.32 -20.01 -9.81
CA THR A 171 12.62 -19.11 -10.92
C THR A 171 12.08 -19.59 -12.26
N GLY A 172 11.61 -20.85 -12.34
CA GLY A 172 11.22 -21.51 -13.59
C GLY A 172 12.39 -21.74 -14.56
N ALA A 173 13.62 -21.52 -14.12
CA ALA A 173 14.84 -21.58 -14.93
C ALA A 173 16.02 -22.11 -14.09
N GLY A 174 17.25 -21.62 -14.31
CA GLY A 174 18.41 -21.99 -13.48
C GLY A 174 18.45 -21.29 -12.11
N GLU A 175 19.47 -21.54 -11.29
CA GLU A 175 19.64 -20.77 -10.05
C GLU A 175 19.74 -19.25 -10.33
N LEU A 176 19.22 -18.44 -9.41
CA LEU A 176 19.33 -16.98 -9.44
C LEU A 176 19.97 -16.51 -8.13
N ALA A 177 21.18 -15.99 -8.23
CA ALA A 177 21.90 -15.41 -7.11
C ALA A 177 21.67 -13.90 -7.06
N LEU A 178 21.25 -13.39 -5.91
CA LEU A 178 20.95 -11.98 -5.66
C LEU A 178 21.81 -11.49 -4.50
N GLU A 179 22.72 -10.57 -4.79
CA GLU A 179 23.45 -9.88 -3.73
C GLU A 179 22.54 -8.91 -2.98
N ALA A 180 22.58 -8.97 -1.67
CA ALA A 180 21.70 -8.18 -0.81
C ALA A 180 22.44 -7.62 0.41
N ARG A 181 21.87 -6.57 0.98
CA ARG A 181 22.27 -5.97 2.24
C ARG A 181 21.07 -5.93 3.19
N VAL A 182 21.32 -6.23 4.46
CA VAL A 182 20.29 -6.16 5.51
C VAL A 182 19.88 -4.71 5.73
N ALA A 183 18.63 -4.38 5.38
CA ALA A 183 18.06 -3.05 5.52
C ALA A 183 17.48 -2.80 6.92
N GLY A 184 16.97 -3.86 7.55
CA GLY A 184 16.48 -3.85 8.93
C GLY A 184 16.07 -5.24 9.39
N ALA A 185 16.27 -5.55 10.66
CA ALA A 185 15.69 -6.71 11.32
C ALA A 185 14.35 -6.30 11.94
N ALA A 186 13.34 -7.18 11.89
CA ALA A 186 12.15 -6.95 12.69
C ALA A 186 12.54 -7.14 14.16
N SER A 187 12.61 -6.05 14.93
CA SER A 187 12.96 -6.09 16.35
C SER A 187 11.75 -6.45 17.22
N ASP A 188 11.90 -7.57 17.94
CA ASP A 188 11.50 -7.79 19.33
C ASP A 188 10.01 -7.97 19.73
N THR A 189 9.16 -8.58 18.90
CA THR A 189 7.94 -9.27 19.40
C THR A 189 8.06 -10.80 19.45
N ALA A 190 9.13 -11.35 18.90
CA ALA A 190 9.33 -12.79 18.75
C ALA A 190 10.32 -13.39 19.76
N ARG A 191 10.31 -12.96 21.03
CA ARG A 191 11.14 -13.57 22.12
C ARG A 191 10.85 -15.06 22.39
N ARG A 192 10.01 -15.73 21.60
CA ARG A 192 9.74 -17.17 21.68
C ARG A 192 10.23 -18.01 20.50
N SER A 193 10.59 -17.43 19.35
CA SER A 193 11.07 -18.22 18.20
C SER A 193 12.58 -18.08 18.00
N LYS A 194 13.29 -19.21 17.88
CA LYS A 194 14.72 -19.26 17.46
C LYS A 194 14.97 -18.79 16.01
N ARG A 195 13.95 -18.25 15.34
CA ARG A 195 13.96 -17.77 13.96
C ARG A 195 13.60 -16.28 13.96
N GLY A 196 14.39 -15.48 13.25
CA GLY A 196 14.21 -14.04 13.12
C GLY A 196 13.88 -13.65 11.68
N GLU A 197 13.03 -12.64 11.53
CA GLU A 197 12.71 -12.03 10.24
C GLU A 197 13.63 -10.84 9.97
N SER A 198 14.08 -10.71 8.72
CA SER A 198 14.94 -9.63 8.28
C SER A 198 14.57 -9.16 6.88
N SER A 199 14.58 -7.84 6.71
CA SER A 199 14.38 -7.17 5.43
C SER A 199 15.72 -6.97 4.75
N LEU A 200 15.81 -7.38 3.49
CA LEU A 200 17.00 -7.30 2.65
C LEU A 200 16.73 -6.38 1.47
N ALA A 201 17.67 -5.49 1.18
CA ALA A 201 17.68 -4.69 -0.06
C ALA A 201 18.68 -5.30 -1.04
N PHE A 202 18.28 -5.52 -2.28
CA PHE A 202 19.20 -6.01 -3.31
C PHE A 202 20.19 -4.92 -3.69
N LEU A 203 21.45 -5.32 -3.85
CA LEU A 203 22.49 -4.48 -4.45
C LEU A 203 22.21 -4.31 -5.95
N PRO A 204 22.86 -3.35 -6.64
CA PRO A 204 22.70 -3.21 -8.09
C PRO A 204 22.95 -4.54 -8.82
N GLN A 205 22.00 -4.92 -9.68
CA GLN A 205 22.05 -6.14 -10.46
C GLN A 205 22.25 -5.81 -11.95
N ASP A 206 22.86 -6.73 -12.70
CA ASP A 206 22.94 -6.62 -14.15
C ASP A 206 21.55 -6.69 -14.82
N ALA A 207 21.47 -6.38 -16.11
CA ALA A 207 20.21 -6.33 -16.84
C ALA A 207 19.51 -7.70 -16.92
N ALA A 208 20.28 -8.78 -17.10
CA ALA A 208 19.74 -10.14 -17.20
C ALA A 208 19.11 -10.59 -15.89
N THR A 209 19.79 -10.38 -14.77
CA THR A 209 19.34 -10.68 -13.41
C THR A 209 18.10 -9.87 -13.05
N ARG A 210 18.05 -8.58 -13.39
CA ARG A 210 16.85 -7.75 -13.22
C ARG A 210 15.66 -8.29 -14.00
N SER A 211 15.86 -8.70 -15.26
CA SER A 211 14.79 -9.27 -16.08
C SER A 211 14.25 -10.57 -15.48
N ARG A 212 15.13 -11.45 -14.99
CA ARG A 212 14.73 -12.71 -14.34
C ARG A 212 13.96 -12.46 -13.03
N LEU A 213 14.42 -11.50 -12.22
CA LEU A 213 13.74 -11.11 -10.99
C LEU A 213 12.37 -10.49 -11.26
N ARG A 214 12.26 -9.64 -12.28
CA ARG A 214 10.98 -9.07 -12.70
C ARG A 214 9.99 -10.15 -13.12
N ASN A 215 10.44 -11.11 -13.94
CA ASN A 215 9.58 -12.22 -14.39
C ASN A 215 9.11 -13.07 -13.22
N LEU A 216 9.99 -13.35 -12.25
CA LEU A 216 9.64 -14.05 -11.02
C LEU A 216 8.57 -13.30 -10.20
N VAL A 217 8.75 -11.99 -10.00
CA VAL A 217 7.79 -11.17 -9.26
C VAL A 217 6.45 -11.12 -10.01
N ALA A 218 6.47 -10.99 -11.34
CA ALA A 218 5.27 -10.98 -12.15
C ALA A 218 4.52 -12.32 -12.13
N SER A 219 5.22 -13.46 -12.23
CA SER A 219 4.59 -14.79 -12.21
C SER A 219 3.97 -15.10 -10.86
N ALA A 220 4.66 -14.74 -9.78
CA ALA A 220 4.16 -14.98 -8.42
C ALA A 220 2.99 -14.05 -8.03
N ALA A 221 2.78 -12.94 -8.73
CA ALA A 221 1.67 -12.02 -8.45
C ALA A 221 0.31 -12.50 -8.99
N VAL A 222 0.30 -13.55 -9.82
CA VAL A 222 -0.89 -14.08 -10.51
C VAL A 222 -1.47 -15.31 -9.79
N GLU A 223 -0.72 -15.90 -8.84
CA GLU A 223 -1.15 -17.02 -7.98
C GLU A 223 -1.89 -16.53 -6.72
#